data_AF-A0A2G9YBA6-F1
#
_entry.id   AF-A0A2G9YBA6-F1
#
_cell.length_a   1.000
_cell.length_b   1.000
_cell.length_c   1.000
_cell.angle_alpha   90.00
_cell.angle_beta   90.00
_cell.angle_gamma   90.00
#
_symmetry.space_group_name_H-M   'P 1'
#
loop_
_entity.id
_entity.type
_entity.pdbx_description
1 polymer ?
#
loop_
_entity_poly.entity_id
_entity_poly.type
_entity_poly.pdbx_seq_one_letter_code
_entity_poly.pdbx_strand_id
1 'polypeptide(L)' 'MRLKKRLGQHFLIRQEVAESITALAEIKPSEVVVEIGAGTGILTRALAKRAKKVITFEVDPDLIPT' A
#
# COMPACT_ATOMS: atom_id res chain seq x y z
N MET A 1 -3.02 15.62 6.67
CA MET A 1 -1.94 15.01 5.86
C MET A 1 -1.38 16.04 4.90
N ARG A 2 -0.08 16.35 4.95
CA ARG A 2 0.57 17.31 4.04
C ARG A 2 1.48 16.55 3.08
N LEU A 3 1.24 16.70 1.78
CA LEU A 3 2.08 16.12 0.74
C LEU A 3 3.50 16.70 0.80
N LYS A 4 4.50 15.82 0.82
CA LYS A 4 5.92 16.20 0.76
C LYS A 4 6.44 15.89 -0.64
N LYS A 5 6.49 16.91 -1.52
CA LYS A 5 7.00 16.77 -2.90
C LYS A 5 8.38 16.10 -2.97
N ARG A 6 9.28 16.39 -2.02
CA ARG A 6 10.63 15.78 -1.94
C ARG A 6 10.61 14.26 -1.74
N LEU A 7 9.52 13.70 -1.23
CA LEU A 7 9.34 12.26 -1.03
C LEU A 7 8.61 11.60 -2.21
N GLY A 8 8.29 12.35 -3.28
CA GLY A 8 7.61 11.79 -4.46
C GLY A 8 6.18 11.30 -4.17
N GLN A 9 5.52 11.80 -3.12
CA GLN A 9 4.21 11.31 -2.72
C GLN A 9 3.13 11.68 -3.75
N HIS A 10 2.58 10.65 -4.40
CA HIS A 10 1.35 10.71 -5.19
C HIS A 10 0.39 9.66 -4.64
N PHE A 11 -0.59 10.09 -3.86
CA PHE A 11 -1.46 9.14 -3.19
C PHE A 11 -2.49 8.56 -4.15
N LEU A 12 -2.58 7.23 -4.15
CA LEU A 12 -3.72 6.53 -4.73
C LEU A 12 -4.97 6.93 -3.95
N ILE A 13 -6.02 7.31 -4.68
CA ILE A 13 -7.32 7.74 -4.09
C ILE A 13 -8.48 6.81 -4.48
N ARG A 14 -8.34 6.04 -5.57
CA ARG A 14 -9.37 5.14 -6.09
C ARG A 14 -9.12 3.71 -5.64
N GLN A 15 -10.10 3.12 -4.94
CA GLN A 15 -9.99 1.75 -4.44
C GLN A 15 -10.03 0.72 -5.57
N GLU A 16 -10.79 1.00 -6.63
CA GLU A 16 -10.96 0.12 -7.80
C GLU A 16 -9.63 -0.11 -8.53
N VAL A 17 -8.77 0.90 -8.54
CA VAL A 17 -7.42 0.80 -9.09
C VAL A 17 -6.55 -0.10 -8.22
N ALA A 18 -6.63 -0.01 -6.89
CA ALA A 18 -5.91 -0.91 -5.99
C ALA A 18 -6.37 -2.36 -6.17
N GLU A 19 -7.69 -2.60 -6.22
CA GLU A 19 -8.24 -3.93 -6.48
C GLU A 19 -7.74 -4.48 -7.83
N SER A 20 -7.72 -3.65 -8.88
CA SER A 20 -7.20 -4.02 -10.20
C SER A 20 -5.71 -4.38 -10.17
N ILE A 21 -4.88 -3.58 -9.49
CA ILE A 21 -3.44 -3.87 -9.30
C ILE A 21 -3.27 -5.22 -8.61
N THR A 22 -3.99 -5.45 -7.51
CA THR A 22 -3.84 -6.68 -6.73
C THR A 22 -4.41 -7.92 -7.42
N ALA A 23 -5.40 -7.76 -8.30
CA ALA A 23 -5.91 -8.84 -9.15
C ALA A 23 -4.87 -9.27 -10.20
N LEU A 24 -4.17 -8.31 -10.82
CA LEU A 24 -3.10 -8.57 -11.79
C LEU A 24 -1.84 -9.17 -11.15
N ALA A 25 -1.63 -8.94 -9.85
CA ALA A 25 -0.47 -9.44 -9.13
C ALA A 25 -0.55 -10.95 -8.77
N GLU A 26 -1.72 -11.60 -8.98
CA GLU A 26 -1.94 -13.04 -8.77
C GLU A 26 -1.46 -13.57 -7.41
N ILE A 27 -1.58 -12.74 -6.37
CA ILE A 27 -1.10 -13.03 -5.01
C ILE A 27 -1.83 -14.24 -4.43
N LYS A 28 -1.08 -15.18 -3.88
CA LYS A 28 -1.62 -16.37 -3.22
C LYS A 28 -1.82 -16.13 -1.72
N PRO A 29 -2.84 -16.74 -1.09
CA PRO A 29 -3.09 -16.61 0.35
C PRO A 29 -1.96 -17.09 1.28
N SER A 30 -0.98 -17.83 0.77
CA SER A 30 0.19 -18.29 1.51
C SER A 30 1.37 -17.31 1.47
N GLU A 31 1.33 -16.29 0.61
CA GLU A 31 2.47 -15.41 0.32
C GLU A 31 2.56 -14.23 1.29
N VAL A 32 3.79 -13.77 1.49
CA VAL A 32 4.09 -12.52 2.19
C VAL A 32 4.45 -11.48 1.15
N VAL A 33 3.77 -10.34 1.18
CA VAL A 33 4.00 -9.23 0.25
C VAL A 33 4.79 -8.13 0.95
N VAL A 34 5.78 -7.57 0.25
CA VAL A 34 6.49 -6.36 0.66
C VAL A 34 5.96 -5.18 -0.16
N GLU A 35 5.53 -4.12 0.51
CA GLU A 35 5.09 -2.86 -0.10
C GLU A 35 6.08 -1.74 0.26
N ILE A 36 6.52 -1.00 -0.75
CA ILE A 36 7.38 0.17 -0.58
C ILE A 36 6.51 1.43 -0.73
N GLY A 37 6.44 2.24 0.32
CA GLY A 37 5.60 3.44 0.39
C GLY A 37 4.14 3.11 0.64
N ALA A 38 3.78 2.80 1.90
CA ALA A 38 2.39 2.51 2.29
C ALA A 38 1.43 3.68 2.00
N GLY A 39 1.94 4.91 2.10
CA GLY A 39 1.17 6.12 1.86
C GLY A 39 -0.08 6.19 2.73
N THR A 40 -1.24 6.37 2.11
CA THR A 40 -2.55 6.38 2.79
C THR A 40 -3.13 4.98 3.06
N GLY A 41 -2.40 3.93 2.67
CA GLY A 41 -2.76 2.53 2.89
C GLY A 41 -3.86 1.98 1.98
N ILE A 42 -4.25 2.67 0.90
CA ILE A 42 -5.28 2.15 -0.02
C ILE A 42 -4.80 0.84 -0.67
N LEU A 43 -3.56 0.81 -1.18
CA LEU A 43 -3.00 -0.40 -1.76
C LEU A 43 -2.71 -1.45 -0.68
N THR A 44 -2.11 -1.06 0.44
CA THR A 44 -1.88 -1.93 1.62
C THR A 44 -3.12 -2.72 2.01
N ARG A 45 -4.28 -2.06 2.11
CA ARG A 45 -5.55 -2.71 2.47
C ARG A 45 -6.01 -3.72 1.41
N ALA A 46 -5.85 -3.40 0.12
CA ALA A 46 -6.18 -4.33 -0.95
C ALA A 46 -5.25 -5.57 -0.94
N LEU A 47 -3.94 -5.37 -0.72
CA LEU A 47 -2.96 -6.45 -0.58
C LEU A 47 -3.27 -7.35 0.61
N ALA A 48 -3.64 -6.76 1.76
CA ALA A 48 -3.94 -7.49 2.98
C ALA A 48 -5.18 -8.40 2.88
N LYS A 49 -6.10 -8.13 1.95
CA LYS A 49 -7.25 -9.02 1.67
C LYS A 49 -6.82 -10.32 0.97
N ARG A 50 -5.65 -10.36 0.34
CA ARG A 50 -5.20 -11.46 -0.55
C ARG A 50 -3.98 -12.21 -0.02
N ALA A 51 -3.03 -11.48 0.57
CA ALA A 51 -1.79 -12.04 1.08
C ALA A 51 -1.97 -12.62 2.49
N LYS A 52 -1.11 -13.56 2.88
CA LYS A 52 -0.99 -14.03 4.27
C LYS A 52 -0.58 -12.89 5.20
N LYS A 53 0.33 -12.05 4.73
CA LYS A 53 0.91 -10.94 5.47
C LYS A 53 1.42 -9.89 4.50
N VAL A 54 1.24 -8.63 4.85
CA VAL A 54 1.84 -7.49 4.14
C VAL A 54 2.84 -6.82 5.09
N ILE A 55 4.05 -6.58 4.61
CA ILE A 55 5.10 -5.83 5.31
C ILE A 55 5.30 -4.54 4.53
N THR A 56 5.12 -3.40 5.18
CA THR A 56 5.24 -2.10 4.52
C THR A 56 6.44 -1.33 5.04
N PHE A 57 7.04 -0.54 4.15
CA PHE A 57 8.07 0.43 4.50
C PHE A 57 7.56 1.82 4.14
N GLU A 58 7.50 2.72 5.12
CA GLU A 58 7.08 4.10 4.93
C GLU A 58 8.17 5.03 5.46
N VAL A 59 8.60 5.97 4.61
CA VAL A 59 9.68 6.92 4.93
C VAL A 59 9.13 8.19 5.58
N ASP A 60 7.85 8.48 5.39
CA ASP A 60 7.19 9.61 6.02
C ASP A 60 6.67 9.24 7.42
N PRO A 61 7.31 9.71 8.51
CA PRO A 61 6.86 9.42 9.87
C PRO A 61 5.47 9.99 10.17
N ASP A 62 5.01 11.02 9.42
CA ASP A 62 3.68 11.60 9.62
C ASP A 62 2.55 10.67 9.13
N LEU A 63 2.90 9.61 8.40
CA LEU A 63 1.95 8.60 7.90
C LEU A 63 1.92 7.32 8.74
N ILE A 64 2.80 7.21 9.74
CA ILE A 64 2.80 6.07 10.66
C ILE A 64 1.61 6.25 11.63
N PRO A 65 0.70 5.27 11.75
CA PRO A 65 -0.40 5.32 12.72
C PRO A 65 0.15 5.43 14.14
N THR A 66 -0.50 6.26 14.96
CA THR A 66 -0.24 6.35 16.41
C THR A 66 -1.05 5.31 17.18
#